data_AF-A0A9P7IY64-F1
#
_entry.id   AF-A0A9P7IY64-F1
#
_cell.length_a   1.000
_cell.length_b   1.000
_cell.length_c   1.000
_cell.angle_alpha   90.00
_cell.angle_beta   90.00
_cell.angle_gamma   90.00
#
_symmetry.space_group_name_H-M   'P 1'
#
loop_
_entity.id
_entity.type
_entity.pdbx_description
1 polymer ?
#
loop_
_entity_poly.entity_id
_entity_poly.type
_entity_poly.pdbx_seq_one_letter_code
_entity_poly.pdbx_strand_id
1 'polypeptide(L)'
;MGSFIEFTGGYLMDPEAAEGCQHCPYKTADQYMHSKVDIKDSDHWRNLGIVFGFVAFNIITVFWSMRIRTVGVLASLRQKLNRGTWIVIHAYIPHTCSRMYLLKR
;
A
#
# COMPACT_ATOMS: atom_id res chain seq x y z
N MET A 1 10.61 -12.08 -53.26
CA MET A 1 10.45 -11.72 -51.83
C MET A 1 9.28 -12.42 -51.12
N GLY A 2 8.38 -13.15 -51.83
CA GLY A 2 7.30 -13.91 -51.17
C GLY A 2 7.78 -15.07 -50.29
N SER A 3 8.89 -15.72 -50.66
CA SER A 3 9.42 -16.91 -49.97
C SER A 3 9.90 -16.65 -48.54
N PHE A 4 10.34 -15.43 -48.22
CA PHE A 4 10.77 -15.08 -46.86
C PHE A 4 9.58 -14.96 -45.91
N ILE A 5 8.49 -14.31 -46.34
CA ILE A 5 7.28 -14.10 -45.55
C ILE A 5 6.55 -15.43 -45.28
N GLU A 6 6.59 -16.35 -46.25
CA GLU A 6 6.02 -17.69 -46.09
C GLU A 6 6.80 -18.52 -45.04
N PHE A 7 8.11 -18.29 -44.93
CA PHE A 7 8.97 -18.98 -43.98
C PHE A 7 8.96 -18.37 -42.57
N THR A 8 9.02 -17.04 -42.44
CA THR A 8 9.03 -16.36 -41.14
C THR A 8 7.64 -16.06 -40.59
N GLY A 9 6.59 -16.21 -41.40
CA GLY A 9 5.23 -15.77 -41.07
C GLY A 9 5.14 -14.24 -40.98
N GLY A 10 3.95 -13.71 -40.69
CA GLY A 10 3.71 -12.26 -40.58
C GLY A 10 3.20 -11.63 -41.88
N TYR A 11 3.16 -10.29 -41.95
CA TYR A 11 2.61 -9.53 -43.08
C TYR A 11 3.45 -8.29 -43.41
N LEU A 12 3.30 -7.78 -44.63
CA LEU A 12 3.89 -6.49 -45.03
C LEU A 12 2.91 -5.38 -44.69
N MET A 13 3.45 -4.28 -44.15
CA MET A 13 2.67 -3.05 -43.94
C MET A 13 2.33 -2.35 -45.26
N ASP A 14 3.22 -2.46 -46.25
CA ASP A 14 3.02 -1.92 -47.59
C ASP A 14 3.49 -2.93 -48.65
N PRO A 15 2.58 -3.49 -49.47
CA PRO A 15 2.92 -4.47 -50.49
C PRO A 15 3.57 -3.87 -51.75
N GLU A 16 3.53 -2.55 -51.95
CA GLU A 16 4.09 -1.87 -53.13
C GLU A 16 5.43 -1.16 -52.87
N ALA A 17 5.86 -1.04 -51.61
CA ALA A 17 7.14 -0.44 -51.24
C ALA A 17 8.34 -1.29 -51.70
N ALA A 18 8.96 -0.91 -52.82
CA ALA A 18 10.16 -1.55 -53.37
C ALA A 18 11.44 -1.19 -52.60
N GLU A 19 11.46 -0.03 -51.92
CA GLU A 19 12.57 0.42 -51.09
C GLU A 19 12.10 0.59 -49.63
N GLY A 20 12.72 -0.15 -48.70
CA GLY A 20 12.38 -0.09 -47.27
C GLY A 20 11.28 -1.05 -46.80
N CYS A 21 11.36 -2.34 -47.17
CA CYS A 21 10.41 -3.39 -46.77
C CYS A 21 10.10 -3.37 -45.25
N GLN A 22 8.89 -2.94 -44.90
CA GLN A 22 8.38 -2.92 -43.53
C GLN A 22 7.63 -4.23 -43.24
N HIS A 23 8.31 -5.17 -42.59
CA HIS A 23 7.76 -6.47 -42.21
C HIS A 23 7.30 -6.47 -40.75
N CYS A 24 6.03 -6.82 -40.49
CA CYS A 24 5.52 -7.03 -39.15
C CYS A 24 5.28 -8.53 -38.87
N PRO A 25 6.01 -9.13 -37.91
CA PRO A 25 5.87 -10.55 -37.57
C PRO A 25 4.59 -10.87 -36.78
N TYR A 26 3.92 -9.86 -36.20
CA TYR A 26 2.74 -10.03 -35.35
C TYR A 26 1.58 -9.16 -35.80
N LYS A 27 0.39 -9.75 -35.96
CA LYS A 27 -0.83 -9.06 -36.37
C LYS A 27 -1.60 -8.42 -35.22
N THR A 28 -1.52 -9.02 -34.03
CA THR A 28 -2.20 -8.52 -32.83
C THR A 28 -1.27 -8.60 -31.63
N ALA A 29 -1.53 -7.74 -30.65
CA ALA A 29 -0.80 -7.74 -29.38
C ALA A 29 -0.87 -9.11 -28.70
N ASP A 30 -1.99 -9.81 -28.80
CA ASP A 30 -2.16 -11.16 -28.24
C ASP A 30 -1.18 -12.18 -28.83
N GLN A 31 -0.91 -12.12 -30.15
CA GLN A 31 0.05 -13.03 -30.78
C GLN A 31 1.49 -12.73 -30.38
N TYR A 32 1.84 -11.45 -30.20
CA TYR A 32 3.13 -11.07 -29.65
C TYR A 32 3.27 -11.58 -28.21
N MET A 33 2.25 -11.37 -27.38
CA MET A 33 2.24 -11.83 -26.00
C MET A 33 2.36 -13.35 -25.94
N HIS A 34 1.52 -14.12 -26.63
CA HIS A 34 1.58 -15.58 -26.62
C HIS A 34 2.90 -16.18 -27.13
N SER A 35 3.59 -15.51 -28.06
CA SER A 35 4.81 -16.06 -28.69
C SER A 35 6.11 -15.60 -28.05
N LYS A 36 6.13 -14.44 -27.39
CA LYS A 36 7.32 -13.88 -26.73
C LYS A 36 7.24 -13.92 -25.21
N VAL A 37 6.04 -13.97 -24.66
CA VAL A 37 5.78 -13.89 -23.23
C VAL A 37 5.04 -15.16 -22.84
N ASP A 38 5.73 -16.11 -22.19
CA ASP A 38 5.14 -17.37 -21.68
C ASP A 38 4.23 -17.10 -20.46
N ILE A 39 3.28 -16.19 -20.61
CA ILE A 39 2.25 -15.93 -19.65
C ILE A 39 1.04 -16.73 -20.11
N LYS A 40 0.85 -17.88 -19.46
CA LYS A 40 -0.35 -18.70 -19.61
C LYS A 40 -1.54 -17.88 -19.11
N ASP A 41 -2.58 -17.77 -19.92
CA ASP A 41 -3.78 -17.01 -19.60
C ASP A 41 -4.46 -17.48 -18.28
N SER A 42 -4.21 -18.74 -17.90
CA SER A 42 -4.65 -19.34 -16.63
C SER A 42 -4.04 -18.73 -15.37
N ASP A 43 -2.88 -18.06 -15.48
CA ASP A 43 -2.10 -17.62 -14.32
C ASP A 43 -2.31 -16.13 -13.99
N HIS A 44 -2.98 -15.39 -14.88
CA HIS A 44 -3.29 -13.98 -14.70
C HIS A 44 -4.04 -13.71 -13.39
N TRP A 45 -5.12 -14.45 -13.15
CA TRP A 45 -5.97 -14.28 -11.96
C TRP A 45 -5.27 -14.65 -10.66
N ARG A 46 -4.42 -15.68 -10.68
CA ARG A 46 -3.63 -16.09 -9.51
C ARG A 46 -2.60 -15.02 -9.14
N ASN A 47 -1.87 -14.51 -10.12
CA ASN A 47 -0.85 -13.49 -9.89
C ASN A 47 -1.47 -12.17 -9.40
N LEU A 48 -2.60 -11.76 -9.97
CA LEU A 48 -3.36 -10.60 -9.50
C LEU A 48 -3.86 -10.79 -8.07
N GLY A 49 -4.36 -11.99 -7.73
CA GLY A 49 -4.79 -12.33 -6.37
C GLY A 49 -3.67 -12.23 -5.33
N ILE A 50 -2.46 -12.69 -5.66
CA ILE A 50 -1.29 -12.61 -4.75
C ILE A 50 -0.90 -11.15 -4.48
N VAL A 51 -0.84 -10.32 -5.53
CA VAL A 51 -0.53 -8.89 -5.38
C VAL A 51 -1.59 -8.19 -4.54
N PHE A 52 -2.87 -8.46 -4.81
CA PHE A 52 -3.97 -7.89 -4.04
C PHE A 52 -3.93 -8.32 -2.57
N GLY A 53 -3.66 -9.61 -2.30
CA GLY A 53 -3.49 -10.13 -0.94
C GLY A 53 -2.35 -9.46 -0.18
N PHE A 54 -1.20 -9.23 -0.84
CA PHE A 54 -0.08 -8.50 -0.26
C PHE A 54 -0.45 -7.06 0.10
N VAL A 55 -1.12 -6.33 -0.79
CA VAL A 55 -1.57 -4.95 -0.54
C VAL A 55 -2.55 -4.89 0.63
N ALA A 56 -3.55 -5.78 0.65
CA ALA A 56 -4.54 -5.85 1.74
C ALA A 56 -3.88 -6.14 3.09
N PHE A 57 -2.96 -7.10 3.15
CA PHE A 57 -2.21 -7.43 4.37
C PHE A 57 -1.44 -6.21 4.90
N ASN A 58 -0.72 -5.50 4.02
CA ASN A 58 0.05 -4.33 4.42
C ASN A 58 -0.85 -3.19 4.95
N ILE A 59 -1.98 -2.92 4.30
CA ILE A 59 -2.94 -1.90 4.77
C ILE A 59 -3.45 -2.25 6.16
N ILE A 60 -3.83 -3.52 6.40
CA ILE A 60 -4.29 -3.98 7.71
C ILE A 60 -3.19 -3.81 8.76
N THR A 61 -1.95 -4.25 8.47
CA THR A 61 -0.83 -4.13 9.41
C THR A 61 -0.55 -2.68 9.76
N VAL A 62 -0.51 -1.78 8.78
CA VAL A 62 -0.27 -0.35 9.02
C VAL A 62 -1.41 0.25 9.84
N PHE A 63 -2.66 0.04 9.43
CA PHE A 63 -3.84 0.57 10.14
C PHE A 63 -3.90 0.07 11.59
N TRP A 64 -3.64 -1.21 11.81
CA TRP A 64 -3.64 -1.82 13.14
C TRP A 64 -2.49 -1.27 14.00
N SER A 65 -1.29 -1.14 13.43
CA SER A 65 -0.13 -0.59 14.13
C SER A 65 -0.33 0.88 14.52
N MET A 66 -0.96 1.68 13.65
CA MET A 66 -1.34 3.06 13.94
C MET A 66 -2.37 3.09 15.06
N ARG A 67 -3.39 2.23 15.02
CA ARG A 67 -4.42 2.21 16.06
C ARG A 67 -3.85 1.88 17.44
N ILE A 68 -2.97 0.87 17.54
CA ILE A 68 -2.31 0.50 18.81
C ILE A 68 -1.38 1.62 19.28
N ARG A 69 -0.53 2.17 18.39
CA ARG A 69 0.43 3.21 18.77
C ARG A 69 -0.28 4.49 19.16
N THR A 70 -1.35 4.89 18.50
CA THR A 70 -2.09 6.11 18.86
C THR A 70 -2.77 5.97 20.23
N VAL A 71 -3.40 4.82 20.55
CA VAL A 71 -3.99 4.64 21.90
C VAL A 71 -2.91 4.53 22.99
N GLY A 72 -1.79 3.87 22.71
CA GLY A 72 -0.66 3.76 23.64
C GLY A 72 0.07 5.09 23.86
N VAL A 73 0.32 5.85 22.79
CA VAL A 73 0.96 7.17 22.82
C VAL A 73 0.03 8.20 23.45
N LEU A 74 -1.28 8.23 23.12
CA LEU A 74 -2.23 9.08 23.85
C LEU A 74 -2.35 8.71 25.32
N ALA A 75 -2.36 7.41 25.66
CA ALA A 75 -2.37 6.99 27.07
C ALA A 75 -1.10 7.42 27.80
N SER A 76 0.08 7.28 27.17
CA SER A 76 1.36 7.72 27.72
C SER A 76 1.45 9.25 27.86
N LEU A 77 0.97 10.00 26.86
CA LEU A 77 0.90 11.46 26.89
C LEU A 77 -0.12 11.95 27.94
N ARG A 78 -1.29 11.30 28.05
CA ARG A 78 -2.29 11.59 29.08
C ARG A 78 -1.74 11.32 30.47
N GLN A 79 -0.98 10.23 30.67
CA GLN A 79 -0.32 9.97 31.94
C GLN A 79 0.77 11.00 32.24
N LYS A 80 1.58 11.42 31.26
CA LYS A 80 2.56 12.51 31.47
C LYS A 80 1.89 13.83 31.82
N LEU A 81 0.78 14.17 31.15
CA LEU A 81 0.02 15.38 31.42
C LEU A 81 -0.60 15.32 32.83
N ASN A 82 -1.26 14.23 33.20
CA ASN A 82 -1.91 14.06 34.51
C ASN A 82 -0.90 13.99 35.67
N ARG A 83 0.32 13.48 35.43
CA ARG A 83 1.42 13.46 36.41
C ARG A 83 2.01 14.86 36.64
N GLY A 84 2.04 15.70 35.60
CA GLY A 84 2.36 17.13 35.72
C GLY A 84 1.25 17.90 36.44
N THR A 85 -0.02 17.61 36.15
CA THR A 85 -1.17 18.24 36.82
C THR A 85 -1.20 17.96 38.32
N TRP A 86 -0.78 16.77 38.78
CA TRP A 86 -0.67 16.45 40.21
C TRP A 86 0.30 17.36 40.97
N ILE A 87 1.40 17.80 40.34
CA ILE A 87 2.37 18.74 40.95
C ILE A 87 1.75 20.15 41.05
N VAL A 88 0.98 20.58 40.05
CA VAL A 88 0.35 21.91 40.04
C VAL A 88 -0.89 21.97 40.94
N ILE A 89 -1.69 20.89 41.04
CA ILE A 89 -2.83 20.79 41.96
C ILE A 89 -2.33 20.76 43.41
N HIS A 90 -1.24 20.07 43.73
CA HIS A 90 -0.64 20.11 45.08
C HIS A 90 -0.05 21.49 45.43
N ALA A 91 0.36 22.29 44.45
CA ALA A 91 0.84 23.65 44.66
C ALA A 91 -0.31 24.68 44.86
N TYR A 92 -1.55 24.32 44.50
CA TYR A 92 -2.77 25.13 44.72
C TYR A 92 -3.60 24.61 45.91
N ILE A 93 -2.99 23.92 46.87
CA ILE A 93 -3.57 23.79 48.21
C ILE A 93 -2.87 24.85 49.07
N PRO A 94 -3.43 26.08 49.19
CA PRO A 94 -2.96 26.98 50.22
C PRO A 94 -3.10 26.25 51.55
N HIS A 95 -2.10 26.39 52.40
CA HIS A 95 -2.15 25.99 53.80
C HIS A 95 -3.31 26.72 54.52
N THR A 96 -4.55 26.28 54.33
CA THR A 96 -5.66 26.65 55.21
C THR A 96 -5.74 25.62 56.32
N CYS A 97 -5.01 25.92 57.39
CA CYS A 97 -5.49 25.83 58.77
C CYS A 97 -6.54 24.73 59.06
N SER A 98 -6.12 23.46 59.10
CA SER A 98 -6.95 22.35 59.62
C SER A 98 -7.05 22.33 61.15
N ARG A 99 -6.98 23.49 61.82
CA ARG A 99 -7.19 23.64 63.27
C ARG A 99 -8.67 23.88 63.60
N MET A 100 -9.59 23.11 63.01
CA MET A 100 -11.02 23.28 63.27
C MET A 100 -11.84 21.98 63.25
N TYR A 101 -11.34 20.91 63.88
CA TYR A 101 -12.13 19.71 64.19
C TYR A 101 -11.96 19.22 65.64
N LEU A 102 -11.72 20.13 66.59
CA LEU A 102 -11.64 19.80 68.02
C LEU A 102 -12.66 20.55 68.88
N LEU A 103 -13.80 20.99 68.33
CA LEU A 103 -14.88 21.61 69.10
C LEU A 103 -16.21 21.60 68.32
N LYS A 104 -16.80 20.42 68.15
CA LYS A 104 -18.27 20.31 68.08
C LYS A 104 -18.66 19.05 68.85
N ARG A 105 -19.14 19.34 70.06
CA ARG A 105 -19.91 18.52 70.98
C ARG A 105 -20.72 17.42 70.29
#